data_AF-A0A379W5K6-F1
#
_entry.id   AF-A0A379W5K6-F1
#
_cell.length_a   1.000
_cell.length_b   1.000
_cell.length_c   1.000
_cell.angle_alpha   90.00
_cell.angle_beta   90.00
_cell.angle_gamma   90.00
#
_symmetry.space_group_name_H-M   'P 1'
#
loop_
_entity.id
_entity.type
_entity.pdbx_description
1 polymer ?
#
loop_
_entity_poly.entity_id
_entity_poly.type
_entity_poly.pdbx_seq_one_letter_code
_entity_poly.pdbx_strand_id
1 'polypeptide(L)'
;MKTVVMCCVALFVARFVTATCWGAKETFFYKLVGPLIEVMGSAGEELKRQQAQVEQVLKTEEEQFARTLERGLALLDEELAKLQGDTLDGETAFRLYDTYGFPVDLTADVCRERNIKVDEAGFEAAMEEQRRRAREASGFGADYNAMIRVDSASEFKGYDHLELNGKVTALFVDGKAVDAINAGQEAVVVLDQTPFYAESGGQVGDKGELKGAGFTFAVDDTQKYGQAIGHLGKLSAGALKVGDAVQADVDEARRARIRLNHSATHLMHAALRQVLGTHVAQKGSLVSDKVLRFDFSHNEAMKPSEIREG
;
A
#
# COMPACT_ATOMS: atom_id res chain seq x y z
N MET A 1 6.52 8.62 18.93
CA MET A 1 6.22 9.62 17.88
C MET A 1 4.84 9.43 17.27
N LYS A 2 4.52 8.26 16.68
CA LYS A 2 3.17 7.97 16.13
C LYS A 2 2.03 8.22 17.14
N THR A 3 2.18 7.82 18.40
CA THR A 3 1.13 7.93 19.41
C THR A 3 0.80 9.37 19.82
N VAL A 4 1.80 10.27 19.88
CA VAL A 4 1.59 11.67 20.30
C VAL A 4 0.99 12.48 19.15
N VAL A 5 1.48 12.27 17.92
CA VAL A 5 0.91 12.88 16.72
C VAL A 5 -0.53 12.40 16.51
N MET A 6 -0.79 11.10 16.69
CA MET A 6 -2.14 10.53 16.55
C MET A 6 -3.10 11.02 17.64
N CYS A 7 -2.61 11.28 18.86
CA CYS A 7 -3.42 11.90 19.92
C CYS A 7 -3.70 13.37 19.62
N CYS A 8 -2.73 14.12 19.09
CA CYS A 8 -2.93 15.50 18.61
C CYS A 8 -3.87 15.57 17.41
N VAL A 9 -3.84 14.59 16.51
CA VAL A 9 -4.75 14.48 15.35
C VAL A 9 -6.17 14.09 15.79
N ALA A 10 -6.32 13.23 16.81
CA ALA A 10 -7.64 12.93 17.38
C ALA A 10 -8.25 14.17 18.08
N LEU A 11 -7.41 14.95 18.77
CA LEU A 11 -7.80 16.26 19.32
C LEU A 11 -8.08 17.30 18.22
N PHE A 12 -7.34 17.25 17.10
CA PHE A 12 -7.51 18.11 15.92
C PHE A 12 -8.91 17.93 15.32
N VAL A 13 -9.36 16.71 15.07
CA VAL A 13 -10.70 16.47 14.53
C VAL A 13 -11.80 16.94 15.51
N ALA A 14 -11.70 16.57 16.78
CA ALA A 14 -12.75 16.87 17.76
C ALA A 14 -12.88 18.38 18.08
N ARG A 15 -11.76 19.13 18.16
CA ARG A 15 -11.77 20.55 18.50
C ARG A 15 -11.83 21.48 17.30
N PHE A 16 -11.31 21.09 16.14
CA PHE A 16 -11.37 21.94 14.95
C PHE A 16 -12.81 22.03 14.47
N VAL A 17 -13.54 20.91 14.43
CA VAL A 17 -14.97 20.87 14.10
C VAL A 17 -15.80 21.76 15.02
N THR A 18 -15.54 21.74 16.33
CA THR A 18 -16.21 22.67 17.25
C THR A 18 -15.79 24.12 17.06
N ALA A 19 -14.59 24.42 16.58
CA ALA A 19 -14.15 25.80 16.36
C ALA A 19 -14.69 26.38 15.04
N THR A 20 -14.69 25.62 13.93
CA THR A 20 -15.23 26.08 12.63
C THR A 20 -16.75 26.19 12.66
N CYS A 21 -17.46 25.25 13.30
CA CYS A 21 -18.91 25.39 13.52
C CYS A 21 -19.28 26.60 14.39
N TRP A 22 -18.32 27.15 15.14
CA TRP A 22 -18.49 28.33 16.00
C TRP A 22 -17.81 29.60 15.43
N GLY A 23 -17.35 29.57 14.18
CA GLY A 23 -16.92 30.75 13.44
C GLY A 23 -15.43 31.13 13.54
N ALA A 24 -14.55 30.24 14.03
CA ALA A 24 -13.11 30.45 13.96
C ALA A 24 -12.61 30.33 12.51
N LYS A 25 -12.07 31.43 11.95
CA LYS A 25 -11.63 31.50 10.54
C LYS A 25 -10.11 31.42 10.35
N GLU A 26 -9.32 31.55 11.41
CA GLU A 26 -7.85 31.58 11.33
C GLU A 26 -7.23 30.31 11.87
N THR A 27 -6.08 29.91 11.31
CA THR A 27 -5.30 28.77 11.81
C THR A 27 -4.71 29.08 13.19
N PHE A 28 -4.98 28.19 14.14
CA PHE A 28 -4.62 28.40 15.54
C PHE A 28 -4.13 27.14 16.25
N PHE A 29 -4.33 25.94 15.68
CA PHE A 29 -3.98 24.70 16.35
C PHE A 29 -2.48 24.53 16.55
N TYR A 30 -1.67 24.92 15.57
CA TYR A 30 -0.21 24.87 15.72
C TYR A 30 0.28 25.69 16.93
N LYS A 31 -0.46 26.75 17.34
CA LYS A 31 -0.12 27.57 18.52
C LYS A 31 -0.31 26.81 19.84
N LEU A 32 -1.03 25.69 19.84
CA LEU A 32 -1.25 24.84 21.02
C LEU A 32 -0.07 23.90 21.32
N VAL A 33 0.88 23.75 20.39
CA VAL A 33 2.05 22.89 20.58
C VAL A 33 2.93 23.39 21.72
N GLY A 34 3.17 24.71 21.80
CA GLY A 34 3.93 25.32 22.90
C GLY A 34 3.34 25.02 24.28
N PRO A 35 2.07 25.39 24.56
CA PRO A 35 1.40 25.06 25.82
C PRO A 35 1.38 23.56 26.14
N LEU A 36 1.24 22.69 25.11
CA LEU A 36 1.28 21.24 25.32
C LEU A 36 2.66 20.76 25.80
N ILE A 37 3.75 21.27 25.21
CA ILE A 37 5.11 20.96 25.64
C ILE A 37 5.32 21.37 27.11
N GLU A 38 4.81 22.53 27.51
CA GLU A 38 4.90 23.01 28.90
C GLU A 38 4.17 22.08 29.88
N VAL A 39 2.96 21.64 29.55
CA VAL A 39 2.18 20.70 30.40
C VAL A 39 2.85 19.33 30.49
N MET A 40 3.46 18.86 29.39
CA MET A 40 4.13 17.56 29.35
C MET A 40 5.48 17.54 30.10
N GLY A 41 6.08 18.70 30.39
CA GLY A 41 7.34 18.82 31.12
C GLY A 41 8.45 17.95 30.52
N SER A 42 9.11 17.13 31.35
CA SER A 42 10.22 16.27 30.91
C SER A 42 9.83 15.21 29.86
N ALA A 43 8.55 14.84 29.77
CA ALA A 43 8.06 13.92 28.73
C ALA A 43 7.93 14.61 27.35
N GLY A 44 7.98 15.95 27.31
CA GLY A 44 7.91 16.76 26.09
C GLY A 44 9.26 17.09 25.45
N GLU A 45 10.40 16.68 26.02
CA GLU A 45 11.74 17.05 25.53
C GLU A 45 12.01 16.63 24.07
N GLU A 46 11.50 15.47 23.65
CA GLU A 46 11.59 15.04 22.24
C GLU A 46 10.69 15.88 21.33
N LEU A 47 9.49 16.27 21.81
CA LEU A 47 8.58 17.13 21.06
C LEU A 47 9.13 18.55 20.94
N LYS A 48 9.81 19.04 21.98
CA LYS A 48 10.50 20.34 22.00
C LYS A 48 11.62 20.43 20.96
N ARG A 49 12.40 19.35 20.81
CA ARG A 49 13.44 19.27 19.75
C ARG A 49 12.87 19.39 18.34
N GLN A 50 11.63 18.96 18.14
CA GLN A 50 10.96 18.95 16.83
C GLN A 50 9.84 20.00 16.71
N GLN A 51 9.73 20.92 17.68
CA GLN A 51 8.58 21.82 17.81
C GLN A 51 8.29 22.60 16.53
N ALA A 52 9.31 23.25 15.97
CA ALA A 52 9.15 24.04 14.74
C ALA A 52 8.65 23.21 13.55
N GLN A 53 9.12 21.95 13.43
CA GLN A 53 8.65 21.05 12.38
C GLN A 53 7.20 20.62 12.62
N VAL A 54 6.84 20.29 13.87
CA VAL A 54 5.49 19.88 14.25
C VAL A 54 4.48 21.02 14.06
N GLU A 55 4.83 22.24 14.46
CA GLU A 55 4.00 23.43 14.26
C GLU A 55 3.76 23.70 12.78
N GLN A 56 4.81 23.62 11.95
CA GLN A 56 4.69 23.83 10.51
C GLN A 56 3.82 22.76 9.83
N VAL A 57 3.97 21.49 10.21
CA VAL A 57 3.14 20.40 9.71
C VAL A 57 1.68 20.61 10.14
N LEU A 58 1.43 20.85 11.42
CA LEU A 58 0.07 21.08 11.92
C LEU A 58 -0.60 22.26 11.25
N LYS A 59 0.13 23.36 11.04
CA LYS A 59 -0.40 24.52 10.31
C LYS A 59 -0.77 24.15 8.87
N THR A 60 0.10 23.42 8.17
CA THR A 60 -0.14 23.02 6.78
C THR A 60 -1.36 22.08 6.67
N GLU A 61 -1.45 21.09 7.56
CA GLU A 61 -2.60 20.18 7.65
C GLU A 61 -3.89 20.92 8.01
N GLU A 62 -3.82 21.88 8.93
CA GLU A 62 -4.96 22.74 9.31
C GLU A 62 -5.48 23.56 8.12
N GLU A 63 -4.58 24.17 7.35
CA GLU A 63 -4.94 24.90 6.12
C GLU A 63 -5.51 23.99 5.03
N GLN A 64 -4.96 22.78 4.86
CA GLN A 64 -5.48 21.80 3.91
C GLN A 64 -6.86 21.30 4.32
N PHE A 65 -7.04 20.94 5.59
CA PHE A 65 -8.30 20.48 6.13
C PHE A 65 -9.38 21.57 6.02
N ALA A 66 -9.05 22.82 6.32
CA ALA A 66 -9.99 23.94 6.16
C ALA A 66 -10.48 24.09 4.71
N ARG A 67 -9.58 23.98 3.73
CA ARG A 67 -9.94 24.01 2.30
C ARG A 67 -10.81 22.82 1.89
N THR A 68 -10.47 21.62 2.37
CA THR A 68 -11.26 20.40 2.12
C THR A 68 -12.66 20.51 2.72
N LEU A 69 -12.76 21.03 3.95
CA LEU A 69 -14.01 21.24 4.65
C LEU A 69 -14.90 22.27 3.95
N GLU A 70 -14.34 23.42 3.55
CA GLU A 70 -15.07 24.48 2.83
C GLU A 70 -15.64 23.95 1.51
N ARG A 71 -14.82 23.24 0.74
CA ARG A 71 -15.25 22.63 -0.53
C ARG A 71 -16.29 21.52 -0.31
N GLY A 72 -16.09 20.67 0.71
CA GLY A 72 -17.00 19.59 1.03
C GLY A 72 -18.38 20.09 1.48
N LEU A 73 -18.42 21.13 2.30
CA LEU A 73 -19.66 21.79 2.72
C LEU A 73 -20.39 22.44 1.55
N ALA A 74 -19.68 23.15 0.67
CA ALA A 74 -20.28 23.75 -0.52
C ALA A 74 -20.89 22.69 -1.46
N LEU A 75 -20.18 21.58 -1.68
CA LEU A 75 -20.68 20.46 -2.49
C LEU A 75 -21.89 19.78 -1.84
N LEU A 76 -21.83 19.56 -0.52
CA LEU A 76 -22.96 19.00 0.22
C LEU A 76 -24.17 19.92 0.13
N ASP A 77 -24.01 21.24 0.28
CA ASP A 77 -25.08 22.21 0.11
C ASP A 77 -25.71 22.18 -1.28
N GLU A 78 -24.89 22.05 -2.34
CA GLU A 78 -25.38 21.92 -3.71
C GLU A 78 -26.20 20.64 -3.93
N GLU A 79 -25.79 19.52 -3.36
CA GLU A 79 -26.51 18.24 -3.49
C GLU A 79 -27.81 18.26 -2.66
N LEU A 80 -27.77 18.80 -1.44
CA LEU A 80 -28.95 18.98 -0.61
C LEU A 80 -29.97 19.94 -1.24
N ALA A 81 -29.52 20.94 -2.00
CA ALA A 81 -30.41 21.85 -2.73
C ALA A 81 -31.13 21.19 -3.91
N LYS A 82 -30.55 20.13 -4.48
CA LYS A 82 -31.14 19.34 -5.59
C LYS A 82 -32.01 18.19 -5.09
N LEU A 83 -31.93 17.87 -3.80
CA LEU A 83 -32.58 16.71 -3.21
C LEU A 83 -34.11 16.86 -3.25
N GLN A 84 -34.77 15.84 -3.78
CA GLN A 84 -36.23 15.70 -3.71
C GLN A 84 -36.56 14.57 -2.74
N GLY A 85 -36.70 14.90 -1.45
CA GLY A 85 -37.00 13.91 -0.40
C GLY A 85 -36.33 14.25 0.93
N ASP A 86 -36.36 13.30 1.86
CA ASP A 86 -35.79 13.41 3.21
C ASP A 86 -34.52 12.58 3.38
N THR A 87 -33.93 12.05 2.30
CA THR A 87 -32.80 11.09 2.38
C THR A 87 -31.75 11.40 1.31
N LEU A 88 -30.52 11.70 1.73
CA LEU A 88 -29.32 11.80 0.90
C LEU A 88 -28.87 10.40 0.49
N ASP A 89 -28.64 10.19 -0.80
CA ASP A 89 -28.22 8.90 -1.32
C ASP A 89 -26.80 8.52 -0.86
N GLY A 90 -26.61 7.22 -0.63
CA GLY A 90 -25.35 6.69 -0.11
C GLY A 90 -24.19 6.82 -1.09
N GLU A 91 -24.47 6.89 -2.41
CA GLU A 91 -23.46 7.09 -3.45
C GLU A 91 -22.87 8.51 -3.40
N THR A 92 -23.70 9.53 -3.18
CA THR A 92 -23.27 10.92 -2.99
C THR A 92 -22.50 11.08 -1.69
N ALA A 93 -22.96 10.46 -0.60
CA ALA A 93 -22.22 10.43 0.67
C ALA A 93 -20.85 9.74 0.49
N PHE A 94 -20.80 8.64 -0.26
CA PHE A 94 -19.57 7.94 -0.60
C PHE A 94 -18.64 8.81 -1.45
N ARG A 95 -19.16 9.52 -2.45
CA ARG A 95 -18.38 10.43 -3.30
C ARG A 95 -17.76 11.58 -2.50
N LEU A 96 -18.51 12.17 -1.57
CA LEU A 96 -18.00 13.20 -0.65
C LEU A 96 -16.83 12.67 0.18
N TYR A 97 -16.93 11.44 0.67
CA TYR A 97 -15.88 10.77 1.43
C TYR A 97 -14.66 10.38 0.58
N ASP A 98 -14.85 9.58 -0.48
CA ASP A 98 -13.77 8.96 -1.27
C ASP A 98 -13.07 9.96 -2.19
N THR A 99 -13.83 10.79 -2.90
CA THR A 99 -13.27 11.71 -3.90
C THR A 99 -12.81 13.03 -3.30
N TYR A 100 -13.56 13.56 -2.33
CA TYR A 100 -13.34 14.89 -1.78
C TYR A 100 -12.75 14.88 -0.36
N GLY A 101 -12.61 13.70 0.27
CA GLY A 101 -12.04 13.57 1.61
C GLY A 101 -12.92 14.19 2.71
N PHE A 102 -14.20 14.40 2.45
CA PHE A 102 -15.14 14.99 3.39
C PHE A 102 -15.67 13.91 4.37
N PRO A 103 -15.45 14.06 5.69
CA PRO A 103 -15.83 13.04 6.67
C PRO A 103 -17.33 12.69 6.65
N VAL A 104 -17.66 11.40 6.65
CA VAL A 104 -19.06 10.92 6.67
C VAL A 104 -19.83 11.39 7.91
N ASP A 105 -19.15 11.47 9.06
CA ASP A 105 -19.74 11.98 10.32
C ASP A 105 -20.24 13.42 10.17
N LEU A 106 -19.49 14.26 9.44
CA LEU A 106 -19.87 15.65 9.18
C LEU A 106 -21.02 15.74 8.18
N THR A 107 -21.05 14.89 7.16
CA THR A 107 -22.21 14.75 6.27
C THR A 107 -23.46 14.40 7.08
N ALA A 108 -23.37 13.41 7.96
CA ALA A 108 -24.47 12.98 8.82
C ALA A 108 -24.94 14.10 9.76
N ASP A 109 -24.01 14.84 10.37
CA ASP A 109 -24.32 15.96 11.27
C ASP A 109 -25.07 17.10 10.54
N VAL A 110 -24.59 17.52 9.37
CA VAL A 110 -25.23 18.57 8.55
C VAL A 110 -26.60 18.12 8.05
N CYS A 111 -26.73 16.88 7.60
CA CYS A 111 -28.01 16.31 7.19
C CYS A 111 -29.01 16.28 8.36
N ARG A 112 -28.56 15.86 9.56
CA ARG A 112 -29.38 15.82 10.77
C ARG A 112 -29.92 17.19 11.16
N GLU A 113 -29.11 18.25 11.09
CA GLU A 113 -29.56 19.63 11.37
C GLU A 113 -30.66 20.11 10.42
N ARG A 114 -30.70 19.56 9.20
CA ARG A 114 -31.71 19.88 8.17
C ARG A 114 -32.86 18.88 8.09
N ASN A 115 -32.96 17.95 9.05
CA ASN A 115 -33.92 16.84 9.05
C ASN A 115 -33.84 15.93 7.81
N ILE A 116 -32.64 15.78 7.24
CA ILE A 116 -32.33 14.90 6.13
C ILE A 116 -31.59 13.67 6.69
N LYS A 117 -31.99 12.47 6.26
CA LYS A 117 -31.33 11.20 6.58
C LYS A 117 -30.20 10.94 5.59
N VAL A 118 -29.23 10.13 5.98
CA VAL A 118 -28.22 9.61 5.06
C VAL A 118 -28.52 8.13 4.84
N ASP A 119 -28.49 7.68 3.59
CA ASP A 119 -28.59 6.26 3.25
C ASP A 119 -27.27 5.53 3.56
N GLU A 120 -27.14 5.11 4.83
CA GLU A 120 -26.00 4.35 5.33
C GLU A 120 -25.82 3.01 4.61
N ALA A 121 -26.92 2.37 4.20
CA ALA A 121 -26.87 1.09 3.51
C ALA A 121 -26.29 1.24 2.08
N GLY A 122 -26.69 2.30 1.36
CA GLY A 122 -26.12 2.66 0.07
C GLY A 122 -24.63 3.04 0.17
N PHE A 123 -24.23 3.73 1.25
CA PHE A 123 -22.83 4.08 1.49
C PHE A 123 -21.95 2.84 1.70
N GLU A 124 -22.38 1.92 2.57
CA GLU A 124 -21.64 0.67 2.81
C GLU A 124 -21.56 -0.21 1.56
N ALA A 125 -22.63 -0.25 0.74
CA ALA A 125 -22.59 -0.96 -0.54
C ALA A 125 -21.54 -0.37 -1.50
N ALA A 126 -21.42 0.96 -1.58
CA ALA A 126 -20.42 1.62 -2.40
C ALA A 126 -18.98 1.39 -1.88
N MET A 127 -18.79 1.35 -0.55
CA MET A 127 -17.52 0.99 0.09
C MET A 127 -17.10 -0.44 -0.22
N GLU A 128 -18.01 -1.41 -0.14
CA GLU A 128 -17.72 -2.81 -0.48
C GLU A 128 -17.40 -2.98 -1.97
N GLU A 129 -18.09 -2.26 -2.86
CA GLU A 129 -17.82 -2.28 -4.28
C GLU A 129 -16.44 -1.66 -4.62
N GLN A 130 -16.00 -0.64 -3.89
CA GLN A 130 -14.64 -0.09 -4.00
C GLN A 130 -13.59 -1.08 -3.49
N ARG A 131 -13.84 -1.75 -2.35
CA ARG A 131 -12.98 -2.83 -1.83
C ARG A 131 -12.88 -4.00 -2.80
N ARG A 132 -13.99 -4.41 -3.41
CA ARG A 132 -14.02 -5.48 -4.41
C ARG A 132 -13.20 -5.11 -5.65
N ARG A 133 -13.39 -3.91 -6.20
CA ARG A 133 -12.59 -3.40 -7.33
C ARG A 133 -11.10 -3.33 -7.00
N ALA A 134 -10.74 -2.92 -5.79
CA ALA A 134 -9.34 -2.92 -5.34
C ALA A 134 -8.76 -4.35 -5.28
N ARG A 135 -9.55 -5.34 -4.83
CA ARG A 135 -9.16 -6.76 -4.80
C ARG A 135 -9.02 -7.37 -6.20
N GLU A 136 -9.90 -7.01 -7.12
CA GLU A 136 -9.87 -7.50 -8.51
C GLU A 136 -8.73 -6.88 -9.32
N ALA A 137 -8.34 -5.63 -9.01
CA ALA A 137 -7.17 -4.98 -9.58
C ALA A 137 -5.84 -5.58 -9.07
N SER A 138 -5.83 -6.14 -7.85
CA SER A 138 -4.72 -6.93 -7.31
C SER A 138 -4.82 -8.39 -7.76
N GLY A 139 -4.57 -8.65 -9.04
CA GLY A 139 -4.64 -9.99 -9.62
C GLY A 139 -3.90 -11.06 -8.82
N PHE A 140 -4.54 -12.22 -8.67
CA PHE A 140 -4.02 -13.56 -8.37
C PHE A 140 -3.23 -13.81 -7.06
N GLY A 141 -2.71 -12.79 -6.37
CA GLY A 141 -1.78 -12.98 -5.24
C GLY A 141 -2.38 -13.03 -3.83
N ALA A 142 -3.57 -12.46 -3.61
CA ALA A 142 -4.07 -12.22 -2.26
C ALA A 142 -4.66 -13.47 -1.57
N ASP A 143 -5.32 -14.36 -2.30
CA ASP A 143 -6.07 -15.48 -1.69
C ASP A 143 -5.17 -16.66 -1.29
N TYR A 144 -4.11 -16.92 -2.05
CA TYR A 144 -3.22 -18.06 -1.78
C TYR A 144 -2.40 -17.89 -0.49
N ASN A 145 -2.03 -16.65 -0.13
CA ASN A 145 -1.19 -16.38 1.05
C ASN A 145 -1.90 -16.71 2.37
N ALA A 146 -3.23 -16.66 2.41
CA ALA A 146 -4.02 -17.00 3.59
C ALA A 146 -4.29 -18.52 3.71
N MET A 147 -4.33 -19.24 2.59
CA MET A 147 -4.70 -20.67 2.53
C MET A 147 -3.52 -21.64 2.55
N ILE A 148 -2.37 -21.28 1.96
CA ILE A 148 -1.22 -22.18 1.87
C ILE A 148 -0.42 -22.13 3.17
N ARG A 149 -0.52 -23.19 3.99
CA ARG A 149 0.42 -23.46 5.08
C ARG A 149 1.48 -24.46 4.61
N VAL A 150 2.70 -23.98 4.38
CA VAL A 150 3.85 -24.83 4.05
C VAL A 150 4.71 -24.98 5.29
N ASP A 151 4.89 -26.22 5.76
CA ASP A 151 5.80 -26.52 6.87
C ASP A 151 7.26 -26.66 6.43
N SER A 152 7.51 -26.74 5.12
CA SER A 152 8.84 -26.79 4.52
C SER A 152 9.39 -25.40 4.21
N ALA A 153 10.67 -25.18 4.48
CA ALA A 153 11.39 -23.97 4.12
C ALA A 153 12.10 -24.14 2.78
N SER A 154 12.24 -23.04 2.02
CA SER A 154 13.04 -23.01 0.79
C SER A 154 14.36 -22.27 1.04
N GLU A 155 15.48 -22.87 0.66
CA GLU A 155 16.78 -22.19 0.68
C GLU A 155 16.94 -21.32 -0.57
N PHE A 156 17.00 -20.00 -0.39
CA PHE A 156 17.22 -19.06 -1.49
C PHE A 156 18.70 -19.00 -1.88
N LYS A 157 19.03 -19.30 -3.14
CA LYS A 157 20.40 -19.22 -3.71
C LYS A 157 20.53 -18.26 -4.89
N GLY A 158 19.55 -17.39 -5.07
CA GLY A 158 19.47 -16.48 -6.22
C GLY A 158 20.40 -15.26 -6.19
N TYR A 159 21.32 -15.20 -5.21
CA TYR A 159 22.38 -14.19 -5.17
C TYR A 159 23.59 -14.60 -6.03
N ASP A 160 23.91 -15.91 -6.04
CA ASP A 160 25.08 -16.45 -6.72
C ASP A 160 24.71 -17.22 -8.00
N HIS A 161 23.47 -17.69 -8.09
CA HIS A 161 23.00 -18.57 -9.15
C HIS A 161 21.71 -18.04 -9.79
N LEU A 162 21.60 -18.14 -11.11
CA LEU A 162 20.35 -17.95 -11.86
C LEU A 162 19.75 -19.29 -12.32
N GLU A 163 20.57 -20.34 -12.32
CA GLU A 163 20.17 -21.71 -12.59
C GLU A 163 20.55 -22.60 -11.40
N LEU A 164 19.65 -23.49 -10.98
CA LEU A 164 19.90 -24.40 -9.87
C LEU A 164 19.06 -25.67 -9.98
N ASN A 165 19.64 -26.81 -9.61
CA ASN A 165 18.87 -28.04 -9.43
C ASN A 165 18.27 -28.07 -8.01
N GLY A 166 16.97 -28.35 -7.93
CA GLY A 166 16.24 -28.53 -6.69
C GLY A 166 15.28 -29.72 -6.77
N LYS A 167 14.47 -29.87 -5.74
CA LYS A 167 13.44 -30.90 -5.61
C LYS A 167 12.11 -30.29 -5.22
N VAL A 168 11.03 -30.75 -5.84
CA VAL A 168 9.68 -30.32 -5.47
C VAL A 168 9.31 -30.84 -4.09
N THR A 169 9.02 -29.95 -3.15
CA THR A 169 8.62 -30.30 -1.78
C THR A 169 7.11 -30.25 -1.58
N ALA A 170 6.41 -29.40 -2.33
CA ALA A 170 4.96 -29.29 -2.30
C ALA A 170 4.41 -28.71 -3.61
N LEU A 171 3.16 -29.08 -3.92
CA LEU A 171 2.38 -28.55 -5.04
C LEU A 171 1.01 -28.11 -4.52
N PHE A 172 0.52 -26.97 -4.99
CA PHE A 172 -0.80 -26.47 -4.65
C PHE A 172 -1.59 -26.06 -5.89
N VAL A 173 -2.86 -26.45 -5.96
CA VAL A 173 -3.83 -26.01 -6.98
C VAL A 173 -5.03 -25.44 -6.23
N ASP A 174 -5.44 -24.21 -6.56
CA ASP A 174 -6.54 -23.51 -5.89
C ASP A 174 -6.42 -23.51 -4.35
N GLY A 175 -5.19 -23.33 -3.85
CA GLY A 175 -4.86 -23.28 -2.43
C GLY A 175 -4.80 -24.64 -1.73
N LYS A 176 -5.10 -25.74 -2.43
CA LYS A 176 -5.11 -27.10 -1.88
C LYS A 176 -3.86 -27.87 -2.26
N ALA A 177 -3.27 -28.56 -1.29
CA ALA A 177 -2.13 -29.43 -1.52
C ALA A 177 -2.52 -30.61 -2.43
N VAL A 178 -1.69 -30.89 -3.42
CA VAL A 178 -1.84 -32.03 -4.35
C VAL A 178 -0.52 -32.76 -4.51
N ASP A 179 -0.56 -34.04 -4.85
CA ASP A 179 0.66 -34.83 -5.08
C ASP A 179 1.23 -34.67 -6.50
N ALA A 180 0.40 -34.22 -7.44
CA ALA A 180 0.75 -34.12 -8.85
C ALA A 180 -0.09 -33.06 -9.59
N ILE A 181 0.50 -32.47 -10.62
CA ILE A 181 -0.17 -31.60 -11.61
C ILE A 181 0.16 -32.07 -13.03
N ASN A 182 -0.73 -31.79 -13.98
CA ASN A 182 -0.63 -32.16 -15.39
C ASN A 182 -0.61 -30.92 -16.29
N ALA A 183 -0.15 -31.09 -17.54
CA ALA A 183 -0.12 -30.03 -18.53
C ALA A 183 -1.46 -29.27 -18.63
N GLY A 184 -1.38 -27.95 -18.69
CA GLY A 184 -2.52 -27.04 -18.70
C GLY A 184 -2.97 -26.55 -17.33
N GLN A 185 -2.49 -27.14 -16.22
CA GLN A 185 -2.88 -26.72 -14.87
C GLN A 185 -2.01 -25.57 -14.36
N GLU A 186 -2.67 -24.59 -13.75
CA GLU A 186 -2.02 -23.55 -12.95
C GLU A 186 -1.81 -24.06 -11.53
N ALA A 187 -0.65 -23.74 -10.95
CA ALA A 187 -0.26 -24.22 -9.64
C ALA A 187 0.75 -23.30 -8.96
N VAL A 188 0.92 -23.52 -7.66
CA VAL A 188 2.08 -23.04 -6.89
C VAL A 188 3.02 -24.21 -6.65
N VAL A 189 4.25 -24.10 -7.13
CA VAL A 189 5.30 -25.11 -6.92
C VAL A 189 6.26 -24.63 -5.84
N VAL A 190 6.52 -25.44 -4.82
CA VAL A 190 7.51 -25.15 -3.78
C VAL A 190 8.70 -26.08 -3.95
N LEU A 191 9.90 -25.51 -3.87
CA LEU A 191 11.17 -26.24 -3.97
C LEU A 191 11.91 -26.21 -2.62
N ASP A 192 12.78 -27.19 -2.40
CA ASP A 192 13.71 -27.22 -1.27
C ASP A 192 14.76 -26.10 -1.33
N GLN A 193 15.23 -25.77 -2.53
CA GLN A 193 16.12 -24.65 -2.82
C GLN A 193 15.78 -24.02 -4.17
N THR A 194 15.97 -22.71 -4.31
CA THR A 194 15.62 -21.99 -5.54
C THR A 194 16.49 -20.74 -5.80
N PRO A 195 16.82 -20.44 -7.07
CA PRO A 195 17.44 -19.18 -7.46
C PRO A 195 16.42 -18.04 -7.64
N PHE A 196 15.11 -18.34 -7.65
CA PHE A 196 14.05 -17.36 -7.89
C PHE A 196 13.88 -16.44 -6.68
N TYR A 197 13.99 -15.13 -6.92
CA TYR A 197 13.75 -14.15 -5.87
C TYR A 197 12.25 -13.99 -5.67
N ALA A 198 11.77 -14.30 -4.47
CA ALA A 198 10.39 -14.07 -4.09
C ALA A 198 10.15 -12.58 -3.81
N GLU A 199 9.01 -12.05 -4.27
CA GLU A 199 8.64 -10.64 -4.10
C GLU A 199 8.91 -10.15 -2.67
N SER A 200 9.65 -9.04 -2.56
CA SER A 200 10.02 -8.48 -1.28
C SER A 200 10.57 -7.07 -1.41
N GLY A 201 10.30 -6.23 -0.39
CA GLY A 201 10.88 -4.89 -0.32
C GLY A 201 10.52 -3.98 -1.50
N GLY A 202 9.38 -4.22 -2.15
CA GLY A 202 8.94 -3.52 -3.36
C GLY A 202 9.50 -4.10 -4.67
N GLN A 203 10.44 -5.04 -4.62
CA GLN A 203 10.94 -5.73 -5.79
C GLN A 203 10.02 -6.88 -6.18
N VAL A 204 9.55 -6.87 -7.43
CA VAL A 204 8.69 -7.92 -7.99
C VAL A 204 9.40 -9.28 -8.03
N GLY A 205 8.60 -10.34 -7.96
CA GLY A 205 9.10 -11.70 -8.04
C GLY A 205 9.78 -12.07 -9.36
N ASP A 206 10.69 -13.02 -9.22
CA ASP A 206 10.93 -14.13 -10.12
C ASP A 206 10.05 -14.37 -11.34
N LYS A 207 10.59 -14.38 -12.56
CA LYS A 207 10.01 -15.14 -13.68
C LYS A 207 11.05 -16.05 -14.33
N GLY A 208 10.59 -17.10 -14.99
CA GLY A 208 11.48 -18.08 -15.62
C GLY A 208 10.78 -19.41 -15.85
N GLU A 209 11.53 -20.50 -15.78
CA GLU A 209 11.03 -21.84 -16.05
C GLU A 209 11.56 -22.86 -15.03
N LEU A 210 10.73 -23.88 -14.75
CA LEU A 210 11.16 -25.09 -14.04
C LEU A 210 11.09 -26.26 -15.03
N LYS A 211 12.21 -26.96 -15.23
CA LYS A 211 12.38 -28.02 -16.23
C LYS A 211 12.77 -29.34 -15.55
N GLY A 212 12.27 -30.45 -16.07
CA GLY A 212 12.71 -31.77 -15.61
C GLY A 212 12.48 -32.83 -16.67
N ALA A 213 12.50 -34.10 -16.27
CA ALA A 213 12.37 -35.23 -17.19
C ALA A 213 10.95 -35.31 -17.79
N GLY A 214 10.74 -34.60 -18.90
CA GLY A 214 9.49 -34.63 -19.66
C GLY A 214 8.41 -33.65 -19.21
N PHE A 215 8.76 -32.64 -18.40
CA PHE A 215 7.86 -31.56 -18.03
C PHE A 215 8.51 -30.19 -18.15
N THR A 216 7.68 -29.16 -18.33
CA THR A 216 8.10 -27.76 -18.31
C THR A 216 7.01 -26.92 -17.66
N PHE A 217 7.38 -26.20 -16.61
CA PHE A 217 6.50 -25.30 -15.88
C PHE A 217 6.97 -23.87 -16.08
N ALA A 218 6.11 -23.02 -16.64
CA ALA A 218 6.40 -21.61 -16.82
C ALA A 218 6.09 -20.87 -15.51
N VAL A 219 7.07 -20.17 -14.96
CA VAL A 219 6.92 -19.39 -13.73
C VAL A 219 6.60 -17.95 -14.09
N ASP A 220 5.37 -17.54 -13.78
CA ASP A 220 4.85 -16.21 -14.04
C ASP A 220 5.07 -15.25 -12.88
N ASP A 221 5.20 -15.76 -11.66
CA ASP A 221 5.50 -14.96 -10.47
C ASP A 221 6.14 -15.82 -9.38
N THR A 222 6.86 -15.20 -8.44
CA THR A 222 7.46 -15.87 -7.28
C THR A 222 7.15 -15.11 -6.01
N GLN A 223 6.52 -15.77 -5.04
CA GLN A 223 5.99 -15.17 -3.82
C GLN A 223 6.47 -15.92 -2.57
N LYS A 224 6.47 -15.24 -1.42
CA LYS A 224 6.81 -15.86 -0.12
C LYS A 224 5.56 -16.39 0.55
N TYR A 225 5.62 -17.64 1.01
CA TYR A 225 4.58 -18.30 1.81
C TYR A 225 5.19 -18.75 3.15
N GLY A 226 5.26 -17.82 4.12
CA GLY A 226 6.01 -18.05 5.36
C GLY A 226 7.52 -18.18 5.09
N GLN A 227 8.09 -19.38 5.31
CA GLN A 227 9.50 -19.68 5.01
C GLN A 227 9.69 -20.35 3.64
N ALA A 228 8.60 -20.70 2.95
CA ALA A 228 8.64 -21.27 1.62
C ALA A 228 8.69 -20.17 0.54
N ILE A 229 9.31 -20.52 -0.58
CA ILE A 229 9.26 -19.74 -1.81
C ILE A 229 8.38 -20.49 -2.81
N GLY A 230 7.24 -19.90 -3.16
CA GLY A 230 6.30 -20.45 -4.10
C GLY A 230 6.50 -19.87 -5.49
N HIS A 231 6.53 -20.74 -6.50
CA HIS A 231 6.64 -20.41 -7.92
C HIS A 231 5.25 -20.56 -8.52
N LEU A 232 4.61 -19.44 -8.84
CA LEU A 232 3.27 -19.39 -9.41
C LEU A 232 3.38 -19.44 -10.92
N GLY A 233 2.54 -20.24 -11.54
CA GLY A 233 2.50 -20.31 -12.99
C GLY A 233 1.76 -21.54 -13.48
N LYS A 234 2.15 -22.02 -14.66
CA LYS A 234 1.41 -23.04 -15.40
C LYS A 234 2.30 -24.15 -15.90
N LEU A 235 1.84 -25.40 -15.72
CA LEU A 235 2.51 -26.55 -16.31
C LEU A 235 2.21 -26.57 -17.82
N SER A 236 3.23 -26.32 -18.64
CA SER A 236 3.08 -26.23 -20.10
C SER A 236 3.07 -27.60 -20.77
N ALA A 237 3.85 -28.55 -20.25
CA ALA A 237 3.95 -29.91 -20.78
C ALA A 237 4.24 -30.91 -19.66
N GLY A 238 3.83 -32.17 -19.87
CA GLY A 238 4.14 -33.29 -18.99
C GLY A 238 3.26 -33.39 -17.75
N ALA A 239 3.83 -34.01 -16.71
CA ALA A 239 3.28 -34.07 -15.36
C ALA A 239 4.41 -33.81 -14.36
N LEU A 240 4.09 -33.09 -13.28
CA LEU A 240 5.02 -32.76 -12.21
C LEU A 240 4.47 -33.30 -10.89
N LYS A 241 5.31 -33.98 -10.11
CA LYS A 241 4.93 -34.59 -8.83
C LYS A 241 5.79 -34.08 -7.69
N VAL A 242 5.23 -34.14 -6.49
CA VAL A 242 6.01 -33.93 -5.27
C VAL A 242 7.13 -34.96 -5.20
N GLY A 243 8.36 -34.48 -4.99
CA GLY A 243 9.56 -35.29 -4.95
C GLY A 243 10.36 -35.33 -6.24
N ASP A 244 9.85 -34.81 -7.36
CA ASP A 244 10.59 -34.77 -8.61
C ASP A 244 11.80 -33.82 -8.53
N ALA A 245 12.87 -34.21 -9.21
CA ALA A 245 14.04 -33.35 -9.42
C ALA A 245 13.74 -32.34 -10.54
N VAL A 246 14.17 -31.11 -10.34
CA VAL A 246 13.86 -29.99 -11.24
C VAL A 246 15.07 -29.06 -11.39
N GLN A 247 15.29 -28.58 -12.60
CA GLN A 247 16.19 -27.49 -12.90
C GLN A 247 15.38 -26.19 -12.95
N ALA A 248 15.67 -25.29 -12.02
CA ALA A 248 15.08 -23.97 -11.92
C ALA A 248 15.95 -22.96 -12.67
N ASP A 249 15.36 -22.24 -13.63
CA ASP A 249 16.03 -21.36 -14.58
C ASP A 249 15.34 -19.99 -14.60
N VAL A 250 15.99 -18.97 -14.02
CA VAL A 250 15.47 -17.60 -13.92
C VAL A 250 15.68 -16.84 -15.23
N ASP A 251 14.71 -16.03 -15.65
CA ASP A 251 14.88 -15.09 -16.77
C ASP A 251 15.96 -14.04 -16.43
N GLU A 252 17.19 -14.33 -16.86
CA GLU A 252 18.37 -13.51 -16.59
C GLU A 252 18.20 -12.08 -17.08
N ALA A 253 17.68 -11.90 -18.30
CA ALA A 253 17.51 -10.59 -18.90
C ALA A 253 16.54 -9.73 -18.08
N ARG A 254 15.43 -10.33 -17.61
CA ARG A 254 14.47 -9.67 -16.73
C ARG A 254 15.07 -9.38 -15.35
N ARG A 255 15.74 -10.35 -14.73
CA ARG A 255 16.40 -10.17 -13.42
C ARG A 255 17.47 -9.07 -13.48
N ALA A 256 18.21 -8.95 -14.58
CA ALA A 256 19.19 -7.88 -14.77
C ALA A 256 18.54 -6.49 -14.78
N ARG A 257 17.43 -6.31 -15.51
CA ARG A 257 16.68 -5.04 -15.51
C ARG A 257 16.14 -4.67 -14.12
N ILE A 258 15.63 -5.66 -13.38
CA ILE A 258 15.16 -5.46 -12.00
C ILE A 258 16.31 -5.04 -11.08
N ARG A 259 17.48 -5.68 -11.16
CA ARG A 259 18.66 -5.32 -10.36
C ARG A 259 19.15 -3.89 -10.63
N LEU A 260 19.11 -3.47 -11.90
CA LEU A 260 19.44 -2.09 -12.28
C LEU A 260 18.46 -1.11 -11.64
N ASN A 261 17.15 -1.38 -11.73
CA ASN A 261 16.14 -0.53 -11.11
C ASN A 261 16.26 -0.53 -9.57
N HIS A 262 16.59 -1.66 -8.94
CA HIS A 262 16.86 -1.72 -7.50
C HIS A 262 18.04 -0.83 -7.09
N SER A 263 19.11 -0.86 -7.87
CA SER A 263 20.29 -0.01 -7.65
C SER A 263 19.93 1.47 -7.83
N ALA A 264 19.13 1.80 -8.84
CA ALA A 264 18.61 3.13 -9.06
C ALA A 264 17.73 3.62 -7.90
N THR A 265 16.97 2.75 -7.23
CA THR A 265 16.23 3.09 -6.01
C THR A 265 17.14 3.66 -4.93
N HIS A 266 18.29 3.02 -4.68
CA HIS A 266 19.24 3.47 -3.66
C HIS A 266 19.89 4.80 -4.04
N LEU A 267 20.27 4.94 -5.32
CA LEU A 267 20.83 6.19 -5.83
C LEU A 267 19.82 7.34 -5.73
N MET A 268 18.57 7.11 -6.14
CA MET A 268 17.50 8.11 -6.05
C MET A 268 17.22 8.49 -4.60
N HIS A 269 17.19 7.54 -3.67
CA HIS A 269 17.02 7.85 -2.26
C HIS A 269 18.19 8.71 -1.71
N ALA A 270 19.43 8.41 -2.10
CA ALA A 270 20.58 9.21 -1.73
C ALA A 270 20.51 10.64 -2.30
N ALA A 271 20.17 10.78 -3.58
CA ALA A 271 20.01 12.07 -4.26
C ALA A 271 18.90 12.92 -3.62
N LEU A 272 17.73 12.33 -3.36
CA LEU A 272 16.63 13.02 -2.68
C LEU A 272 17.03 13.52 -1.29
N ARG A 273 17.84 12.76 -0.54
CA ARG A 273 18.36 13.21 0.76
C ARG A 273 19.38 14.32 0.65
N GLN A 274 20.11 14.44 -0.46
CA GLN A 274 21.04 15.55 -0.71
C GLN A 274 20.30 16.83 -1.11
N VAL A 275 19.29 16.72 -1.99
CA VAL A 275 18.54 17.88 -2.51
C VAL A 275 17.50 18.39 -1.51
N LEU A 276 16.68 17.49 -0.97
CA LEU A 276 15.55 17.85 -0.09
C LEU A 276 15.92 17.76 1.39
N GLY A 277 16.97 17.02 1.74
CA GLY A 277 17.47 16.88 3.11
C GLY A 277 17.14 15.54 3.77
N THR A 278 17.68 15.34 4.97
CA THR A 278 17.69 14.04 5.65
C THR A 278 16.35 13.58 6.21
N HIS A 279 15.33 14.43 6.16
CA HIS A 279 13.96 14.11 6.59
C HIS A 279 13.21 13.23 5.58
N VAL A 280 13.71 13.14 4.34
CA VAL A 280 13.18 12.23 3.33
C VAL A 280 13.37 10.79 3.80
N ALA A 281 12.25 10.07 3.90
CA ALA A 281 12.21 8.66 4.22
C ALA A 281 11.32 7.93 3.22
N GLN A 282 11.77 6.75 2.79
CA GLN A 282 10.99 5.86 1.94
C GLN A 282 9.67 5.47 2.62
N LYS A 283 8.56 5.58 1.89
CA LYS A 283 7.21 5.18 2.27
C LYS A 283 6.69 4.01 1.44
N GLY A 284 7.20 3.87 0.22
CA GLY A 284 6.84 2.80 -0.71
C GLY A 284 7.89 2.67 -1.80
N SER A 285 7.95 1.50 -2.43
CA SER A 285 8.77 1.28 -3.62
C SER A 285 8.14 0.19 -4.46
N LEU A 286 8.23 0.35 -5.78
CA LEU A 286 7.93 -0.68 -6.76
C LEU A 286 9.12 -0.77 -7.71
N VAL A 287 9.78 -1.91 -7.71
CA VAL A 287 10.93 -2.21 -8.56
C VAL A 287 10.55 -3.37 -9.47
N SER A 288 10.26 -3.04 -10.74
CA SER A 288 9.93 -4.02 -11.77
C SER A 288 10.97 -3.98 -12.90
N ASP A 289 10.83 -4.85 -13.90
CA ASP A 289 11.70 -4.84 -15.07
C ASP A 289 11.36 -3.73 -16.09
N LYS A 290 10.28 -2.98 -15.86
CA LYS A 290 9.79 -1.92 -16.75
C LYS A 290 9.84 -0.53 -16.12
N VAL A 291 9.46 -0.46 -14.85
CA VAL A 291 9.33 0.80 -14.11
C VAL A 291 9.93 0.68 -12.71
N LEU A 292 10.45 1.81 -12.24
CA LEU A 292 10.80 2.08 -10.86
C LEU A 292 9.88 3.17 -10.34
N ARG A 293 9.17 2.90 -9.24
CA ARG A 293 8.44 3.91 -8.47
C ARG A 293 9.03 3.99 -7.07
N PHE A 294 9.27 5.19 -6.58
CA PHE A 294 9.78 5.42 -5.23
C PHE A 294 8.94 6.48 -4.55
N ASP A 295 8.25 6.06 -3.49
CA ASP A 295 7.35 6.93 -2.73
C ASP A 295 8.10 7.34 -1.46
N PHE A 296 8.15 8.64 -1.18
CA PHE A 296 8.91 9.19 -0.05
C PHE A 296 8.14 10.29 0.69
N SER A 297 8.48 10.52 1.96
CA SER A 297 7.89 11.60 2.74
C SER A 297 8.51 12.95 2.39
N HIS A 298 7.69 13.85 1.89
CA HIS A 298 8.00 15.26 1.71
C HIS A 298 6.72 16.09 1.83
N ASN A 299 6.82 17.30 2.39
CA ASN A 299 5.64 18.10 2.77
C ASN A 299 5.06 18.92 1.61
N GLU A 300 5.81 19.06 0.51
CA GLU A 300 5.40 19.79 -0.68
C GLU A 300 5.77 19.01 -1.94
N ALA A 301 5.20 19.40 -3.07
CA ALA A 301 5.63 18.88 -4.37
C ALA A 301 7.03 19.42 -4.69
N MET A 302 7.90 18.58 -5.24
CA MET A 302 9.24 19.01 -5.66
C MET A 302 9.15 20.10 -6.74
N LYS A 303 10.00 21.12 -6.60
CA LYS A 303 10.14 22.19 -7.58
C LYS A 303 10.81 21.65 -8.86
N PRO A 304 10.54 22.22 -10.05
CA PRO A 304 11.21 21.82 -11.29
C PRO A 304 12.75 21.95 -11.30
N SER A 305 13.32 22.75 -10.39
CA SER A 305 14.77 22.83 -10.16
C SER A 305 15.29 21.64 -9.36
N GLU A 306 14.60 21.27 -8.28
CA GLU A 306 14.94 20.13 -7.41
C GLU A 306 14.84 18.81 -8.19
N ILE A 307 13.89 18.69 -9.12
CA ILE A 307 13.76 17.53 -10.02
C ILE A 307 14.91 17.44 -11.03
N ARG A 308 15.46 18.58 -11.48
CA ARG A 308 16.56 18.60 -12.45
C ARG A 308 17.93 18.32 -11.83
N GLU A 309 18.06 18.60 -10.53
CA GLU A 309 19.30 18.45 -9.78
C GLU A 309 19.49 17.03 -9.22
N GLY A 310 18.40 16.34 -8.88
CA GLY A 310 18.38 14.94 -8.44
C GLY A 310 18.44 13.94 -9.60
#